data_AF-V4KMB9-F1
#
_entry.id   AF-V4KMB9-F1
#
_cell.length_a   1.000
_cell.length_b   1.000
_cell.length_c   1.000
_cell.angle_alpha   90.00
_cell.angle_beta   90.00
_cell.angle_gamma   90.00
#
_symmetry.space_group_name_H-M   'P 1'
#
loop_
_entity.id
_entity.type
_entity.pdbx_description
1 polymer ?
#
loop_
_entity_poly.entity_id
_entity_poly.type
_entity_poly.pdbx_seq_one_letter_code
_entity_poly.pdbx_strand_id
1 'polypeptide(L)'
;MQTHKSLPSHTTQWATLMSRSHKPSKISAVAAPVRPALKHQNKIHSMPPEKIEIFKSLDGWATDQILPLLKPIDQCWQPASFLPDPALPFSEFTDQVCELRERTASLPDEYFVVLVGDMITEDALPTYQTMINTLDGVRDETGASQSAWAKWTRAWTAEENRHGDLLRTYLYLSGRVDMLMVERTVQHLISSGMVSINLFILVLNF
;
A
#
# COMPACT_ATOMS: atom_id res chain seq x y z
N MET A 1 15.01 -82.23 -2.06
CA MET A 1 14.15 -81.37 -2.88
C MET A 1 13.53 -80.30 -1.97
N GLN A 2 14.26 -79.21 -1.75
CA GLN A 2 13.83 -78.04 -1.00
C GLN A 2 14.30 -76.83 -1.81
N THR A 3 13.34 -76.09 -2.35
CA THR A 3 13.57 -75.00 -3.30
C THR A 3 13.82 -73.69 -2.56
N HIS A 4 14.99 -73.11 -2.80
CA HIS A 4 15.37 -71.75 -2.42
C HIS A 4 14.39 -70.73 -3.05
N LYS A 5 13.82 -69.84 -2.24
CA LYS A 5 13.08 -68.66 -2.71
C LYS A 5 14.07 -67.53 -3.00
N SER A 6 14.20 -67.13 -4.26
CA SER A 6 14.84 -65.88 -4.67
C SER A 6 13.81 -64.74 -4.68
N LEU A 7 14.19 -63.61 -4.11
CA LEU A 7 13.42 -62.35 -4.13
C LEU A 7 13.55 -61.68 -5.52
N PRO A 8 12.45 -61.18 -6.12
CA PRO A 8 12.55 -60.39 -7.34
C PRO A 8 12.89 -58.91 -7.04
N SER A 9 13.73 -58.36 -7.92
CA SER A 9 14.14 -56.96 -7.98
C SER A 9 12.99 -56.02 -8.33
N HIS A 10 12.58 -55.16 -7.40
CA HIS A 10 11.65 -54.06 -7.66
C HIS A 10 12.39 -52.82 -8.14
N THR A 11 12.85 -52.85 -9.39
CA THR A 11 13.29 -51.64 -10.11
C THR A 11 12.33 -51.40 -11.25
N THR A 12 11.12 -50.89 -10.96
CA THR A 12 10.26 -50.13 -11.89
C THR A 12 9.04 -49.63 -11.10
N GLN A 13 9.14 -48.50 -10.39
CA GLN A 13 7.95 -47.81 -9.86
C GLN A 13 8.16 -46.32 -9.59
N TRP A 14 9.08 -45.66 -10.32
CA TRP A 14 9.35 -44.23 -10.15
C TRP A 14 8.95 -43.35 -11.34
N ALA A 15 8.28 -43.88 -12.37
CA ALA A 15 8.03 -43.16 -13.61
C ALA A 15 6.56 -42.78 -13.90
N THR A 16 5.65 -42.72 -12.91
CA THR A 16 4.23 -42.39 -13.20
C THR A 16 3.55 -41.46 -12.20
N LEU A 17 4.29 -40.65 -11.44
CA LEU A 17 3.71 -39.62 -10.57
C LEU A 17 4.06 -38.17 -10.99
N MET A 18 4.48 -37.99 -12.24
CA MET A 18 4.77 -36.67 -12.83
C MET A 18 3.84 -36.40 -14.02
N SER A 19 2.52 -36.40 -13.79
CA SER A 19 1.57 -35.72 -14.70
C SER A 19 0.21 -35.56 -14.02
N ARG A 20 0.14 -34.67 -13.04
CA ARG A 20 -1.11 -33.97 -12.72
C ARG A 20 -0.90 -32.51 -13.03
N SER A 21 -1.13 -32.15 -14.29
CA SER A 21 -1.31 -30.77 -14.70
C SER A 21 -2.50 -30.19 -13.93
N HIS A 22 -2.21 -29.46 -12.85
CA HIS A 22 -3.19 -28.54 -12.28
C HIS A 22 -3.32 -27.39 -13.27
N LYS A 23 -4.39 -27.41 -14.07
CA LYS A 23 -4.81 -26.22 -14.80
C LYS A 23 -5.15 -25.16 -13.76
N PRO A 24 -4.54 -23.96 -13.79
CA PRO A 24 -4.98 -22.88 -12.93
C PRO A 24 -6.43 -22.56 -13.28
N SER A 25 -7.29 -22.64 -12.27
CA SER A 25 -8.66 -22.12 -12.33
C SER A 25 -8.57 -20.64 -12.68
N LYS A 26 -9.04 -20.26 -13.88
CA LYS A 26 -9.20 -18.85 -14.23
C LYS A 26 -10.27 -18.27 -13.32
N ILE A 27 -9.85 -17.57 -12.26
CA ILE A 27 -10.75 -16.74 -11.47
C ILE A 27 -11.19 -15.61 -12.41
N SER A 28 -12.38 -15.75 -12.99
CA SER A 28 -13.02 -14.67 -13.74
C SER A 28 -13.58 -13.71 -12.72
N ALA A 29 -12.92 -12.57 -12.53
CA ALA A 29 -13.51 -11.43 -11.84
C ALA A 29 -14.72 -10.99 -12.66
N VAL A 30 -15.93 -11.38 -12.23
CA VAL A 30 -17.17 -10.85 -12.78
C VAL A 30 -17.22 -9.39 -12.36
N ALA A 31 -16.97 -8.47 -13.31
CA ALA A 31 -17.13 -7.06 -13.08
C ALA A 31 -18.56 -6.82 -12.59
N ALA A 32 -18.71 -6.37 -11.34
CA ALA A 32 -20.00 -5.97 -10.82
C ALA A 32 -20.57 -4.87 -11.72
N PRO A 33 -21.88 -4.89 -12.03
CA PRO A 33 -22.50 -3.84 -12.82
C PRO A 33 -22.25 -2.48 -12.15
N VAL A 34 -21.81 -1.51 -12.95
CA VAL A 34 -21.57 -0.13 -12.51
C VAL A 34 -22.85 0.38 -11.87
N ARG A 35 -22.85 0.47 -10.53
CA ARG A 35 -23.99 1.03 -9.79
C ARG A 35 -24.12 2.51 -10.21
N PRO A 36 -25.33 3.03 -10.40
CA PRO A 36 -25.52 4.46 -10.61
C PRO A 36 -24.81 5.21 -9.48
N ALA A 37 -23.99 6.19 -9.82
CA ALA A 37 -23.33 7.04 -8.83
C ALA A 37 -24.40 7.54 -7.85
N LEU A 38 -24.24 7.19 -6.57
CA LEU A 38 -25.07 7.75 -5.51
C LEU A 38 -25.01 9.27 -5.66
N LYS A 39 -26.15 9.92 -5.90
CA LYS A 39 -26.27 11.38 -5.91
C LYS A 39 -26.05 11.87 -4.49
N HIS A 40 -24.79 11.86 -4.03
CA HIS A 40 -24.39 12.59 -2.86
C HIS A 40 -24.57 14.06 -3.20
N GLN A 41 -25.43 14.75 -2.44
CA GLN A 41 -25.47 16.20 -2.50
C GLN A 41 -24.09 16.68 -2.03
N ASN A 42 -23.29 17.20 -2.96
CA ASN A 42 -21.98 17.78 -2.67
C ASN A 42 -22.18 19.06 -1.88
N LYS A 43 -22.42 18.94 -0.57
CA LYS A 43 -22.44 20.06 0.35
C LYS A 43 -20.99 20.41 0.70
N ILE A 44 -20.39 21.20 -0.16
CA ILE A 44 -19.05 21.77 0.03
C ILE A 44 -19.15 22.90 1.05
N HIS A 45 -18.13 23.08 1.90
CA HIS A 45 -18.05 24.16 2.90
C HIS A 45 -19.26 24.23 3.85
N SER A 46 -19.63 23.09 4.44
CA SER A 46 -20.75 23.03 5.38
C SER A 46 -20.48 23.70 6.74
N MET A 47 -19.21 24.04 7.02
CA MET A 47 -18.81 24.73 8.24
C MET A 47 -19.12 26.23 8.14
N PRO A 48 -19.79 26.83 9.14
CA PRO A 48 -20.01 28.27 9.17
C PRO A 48 -18.69 29.07 9.13
N PRO A 49 -18.58 30.15 8.34
CA PRO A 49 -17.33 30.90 8.16
C PRO A 49 -16.72 31.41 9.47
N GLU A 50 -17.54 31.78 10.45
CA GLU A 50 -17.08 32.24 11.76
C GLU A 50 -16.29 31.17 12.53
N LYS A 51 -16.49 29.88 12.24
CA LYS A 51 -15.75 28.79 12.87
C LYS A 51 -14.34 28.62 12.33
N ILE A 52 -14.01 29.21 11.18
CA ILE A 52 -12.65 29.20 10.64
C ILE A 52 -11.68 29.89 11.62
N GLU A 53 -12.13 30.94 12.31
CA GLU A 53 -11.33 31.65 13.30
C GLU A 53 -10.89 30.76 14.48
N ILE A 54 -11.64 29.69 14.78
CA ILE A 54 -11.26 28.72 15.82
C ILE A 54 -9.93 28.06 15.42
N PHE A 55 -9.79 27.56 14.20
CA PHE A 55 -8.57 26.90 13.74
C PHE A 55 -7.38 27.86 13.64
N LYS A 56 -7.63 29.11 13.29
CA LYS A 56 -6.59 30.16 13.35
C LYS A 56 -6.13 30.40 14.79
N SER A 57 -7.04 30.47 15.75
CA SER A 57 -6.71 30.65 17.16
C SER A 57 -5.95 29.46 17.76
N LEU A 58 -6.15 28.26 17.20
CA LEU A 58 -5.50 27.03 17.62
C LEU A 58 -4.14 26.78 16.95
N ASP A 59 -3.64 27.67 16.08
CA ASP A 59 -2.37 27.47 15.38
C ASP A 59 -1.17 27.32 16.34
N GLY A 60 -1.12 28.13 17.40
CA GLY A 60 -0.11 28.01 18.46
C GLY A 60 -0.23 26.68 19.22
N TRP A 61 -1.46 26.29 19.59
CA TRP A 61 -1.70 25.00 20.22
C TRP A 61 -1.28 23.82 19.34
N ALA A 62 -1.60 23.86 18.04
CA ALA A 62 -1.21 22.82 17.10
C ALA A 62 0.32 22.76 16.92
N THR A 63 0.99 23.92 16.94
CA THR A 63 2.46 23.99 16.96
C THR A 63 3.04 23.26 18.18
N ASP A 64 2.46 23.47 19.35
CA ASP A 64 3.00 22.95 20.60
C ASP A 64 2.57 21.50 20.92
N GLN A 65 1.45 21.03 20.37
CA GLN A 65 0.84 19.75 20.76
C GLN A 65 0.69 18.75 19.61
N ILE A 66 0.57 19.21 18.37
CA ILE A 66 0.35 18.34 17.20
C ILE A 66 1.65 18.13 16.43
N LEU A 67 2.37 19.20 16.09
CA LEU A 67 3.64 19.07 15.37
C LEU A 67 4.69 18.20 16.07
N PRO A 68 4.80 18.17 17.41
CA PRO A 68 5.75 17.29 18.10
C PRO A 68 5.42 15.80 18.01
N LEU A 69 4.22 15.42 17.52
CA LEU A 69 3.88 14.01 17.26
C LEU A 69 4.53 13.50 15.97
N LEU A 70 4.93 14.39 15.07
CA LEU A 70 5.70 14.05 13.87
C LEU A 70 7.12 13.65 14.27
N LYS A 71 7.64 12.62 13.61
CA LYS A 71 9.02 12.20 13.87
C LYS A 71 9.98 13.08 13.06
N PRO A 72 11.09 13.53 13.67
CA PRO A 72 12.19 14.12 12.92
C PRO A 72 12.67 13.17 11.80
N ILE A 73 12.96 13.70 10.61
CA ILE A 73 13.27 12.91 9.40
C ILE A 73 14.45 11.95 9.64
N ASP A 74 15.45 12.37 10.40
CA ASP A 74 16.63 11.59 10.78
C ASP A 74 16.32 10.41 11.71
N GLN A 75 15.14 10.43 12.35
CA GLN A 75 14.63 9.36 13.22
C GLN A 75 13.55 8.51 12.52
N CYS A 76 13.12 8.91 11.32
CA CYS A 76 12.19 8.13 10.51
C CYS A 76 12.89 6.94 9.86
N TRP A 77 12.24 5.79 9.89
CA TRP A 77 12.62 4.69 9.02
C TRP A 77 12.44 5.09 7.55
N GLN A 78 13.26 4.50 6.67
CA GLN A 78 13.15 4.70 5.22
C GLN A 78 12.89 3.36 4.53
N PRO A 79 12.20 3.32 3.37
CA PRO A 79 11.91 2.08 2.66
C PRO A 79 13.16 1.23 2.42
N ALA A 80 14.28 1.88 2.08
CA ALA A 80 15.58 1.23 1.85
C ALA A 80 16.09 0.42 3.06
N SER A 81 15.66 0.75 4.29
CA SER A 81 16.03 -0.01 5.51
C SER A 81 15.39 -1.41 5.57
N PHE A 82 14.39 -1.70 4.73
CA PHE A 82 13.64 -2.96 4.72
C PHE A 82 13.69 -3.70 3.37
N LEU A 83 14.38 -3.14 2.39
CA LEU A 83 14.47 -3.66 1.03
C LEU A 83 15.90 -4.14 0.73
N PRO A 84 16.09 -5.06 -0.23
CA PRO A 84 17.43 -5.40 -0.71
C PRO A 84 18.21 -4.15 -1.12
N ASP A 85 19.44 -4.01 -0.64
CA ASP A 85 20.25 -2.80 -0.84
C ASP A 85 20.92 -2.82 -2.23
N PRO A 86 20.50 -1.96 -3.18
CA PRO A 86 21.06 -1.94 -4.53
C PRO A 86 22.47 -1.33 -4.59
N ALA A 87 22.99 -0.74 -3.50
CA ALA A 87 24.35 -0.21 -3.45
C ALA A 87 25.40 -1.30 -3.17
N LEU A 88 24.98 -2.50 -2.74
CA LEU A 88 25.86 -3.65 -2.53
C LEU A 88 26.39 -4.22 -3.85
N PRO A 89 27.48 -5.02 -3.82
CA PRO A 89 27.93 -5.77 -4.99
C PRO A 89 26.80 -6.60 -5.60
N PHE A 90 26.82 -6.74 -6.93
CA PHE A 90 25.75 -7.39 -7.69
C PHE A 90 25.34 -8.76 -7.13
N SER A 91 26.30 -9.59 -6.71
CA SER A 91 26.02 -10.90 -6.11
C SER A 91 25.24 -10.79 -4.81
N GLU A 92 25.64 -9.90 -3.90
CA GLU A 92 25.00 -9.74 -2.58
C GLU A 92 23.58 -9.16 -2.71
N PHE A 93 23.40 -8.15 -3.58
CA PHE A 93 22.06 -7.63 -3.89
C PHE A 93 21.16 -8.74 -4.47
N THR A 94 21.69 -9.52 -5.41
CA THR A 94 20.93 -10.61 -6.04
C THR A 94 20.57 -11.69 -5.03
N ASP A 95 21.48 -12.04 -4.11
CA ASP A 95 21.23 -13.00 -3.04
C ASP A 95 20.10 -12.51 -2.12
N GLN A 96 20.09 -11.23 -1.73
CA GLN A 96 19.00 -10.65 -0.92
C GLN A 96 17.65 -10.65 -1.66
N VAL A 97 17.64 -10.38 -2.97
CA VAL A 97 16.41 -10.47 -3.79
C VAL A 97 15.93 -11.93 -3.88
N CYS A 98 16.84 -12.89 -4.07
CA CYS A 98 16.49 -14.31 -4.06
C CYS A 98 15.86 -14.74 -2.73
N GLU A 99 16.46 -14.35 -1.60
CA GLU A 99 15.94 -14.66 -0.26
C GLU A 99 14.54 -14.07 -0.02
N LEU A 100 14.29 -12.83 -0.49
CA LEU A 100 12.94 -12.23 -0.46
C LEU A 100 11.94 -13.08 -1.25
N ARG A 101 12.32 -13.53 -2.45
CA ARG A 101 11.45 -14.33 -3.31
C ARG A 101 11.19 -15.73 -2.75
N GLU A 102 12.17 -16.34 -2.12
CA GLU A 102 12.02 -17.64 -1.45
C GLU A 102 11.03 -17.54 -0.29
N ARG A 103 11.16 -16.52 0.58
CA ARG A 103 10.23 -16.29 1.69
C ARG A 103 8.82 -16.00 1.20
N THR A 104 8.69 -15.25 0.12
CA THR A 104 7.37 -14.92 -0.44
C THR A 104 6.75 -16.08 -1.21
N ALA A 105 7.51 -17.07 -1.69
CA ALA A 105 6.99 -18.21 -2.45
C ALA A 105 5.99 -19.07 -1.66
N SER A 106 6.13 -19.17 -0.34
CA SER A 106 5.23 -19.93 0.52
C SER A 106 3.99 -19.15 0.98
N LEU A 107 3.90 -17.84 0.70
CA LEU A 107 2.75 -17.04 1.10
C LEU A 107 1.53 -17.30 0.18
N PRO A 108 0.31 -17.38 0.74
CA PRO A 108 -0.91 -17.64 -0.02
C PRO A 108 -1.31 -16.43 -0.88
N ASP A 109 -2.03 -16.67 -1.97
CA ASP A 109 -2.44 -15.60 -2.89
C ASP A 109 -3.44 -14.64 -2.23
N GLU A 110 -4.27 -15.11 -1.32
CA GLU A 110 -5.21 -14.29 -0.54
C GLU A 110 -4.48 -13.20 0.26
N TYR A 111 -3.28 -13.49 0.76
CA TYR A 111 -2.44 -12.51 1.45
C TYR A 111 -2.01 -11.41 0.48
N PHE A 112 -1.58 -11.77 -0.73
CA PHE A 112 -1.18 -10.79 -1.75
C PHE A 112 -2.35 -9.97 -2.26
N VAL A 113 -3.56 -10.52 -2.34
CA VAL A 113 -4.75 -9.74 -2.73
C VAL A 113 -4.99 -8.60 -1.74
N VAL A 114 -4.93 -8.88 -0.44
CA VAL A 114 -5.10 -7.85 0.60
C VAL A 114 -3.93 -6.86 0.59
N LEU A 115 -2.69 -7.36 0.55
CA LEU A 115 -1.50 -6.52 0.54
C LEU A 115 -1.43 -5.58 -0.68
N VAL A 116 -1.88 -6.06 -1.85
CA VAL A 116 -2.02 -5.23 -3.06
C VAL A 116 -3.10 -4.17 -2.86
N GLY A 117 -4.22 -4.52 -2.22
CA GLY A 117 -5.27 -3.57 -1.86
C GLY A 117 -4.73 -2.45 -0.97
N ASP A 118 -4.00 -2.81 0.09
CA ASP A 118 -3.37 -1.88 1.02
C ASP A 118 -2.39 -0.96 0.27
N MET A 119 -1.50 -1.53 -0.54
CA MET A 119 -0.53 -0.74 -1.33
C MET A 119 -1.22 0.23 -2.30
N ILE A 120 -2.27 -0.20 -2.99
CA ILE A 120 -3.05 0.67 -3.89
C ILE A 120 -3.66 1.84 -3.13
N THR A 121 -4.14 1.62 -1.91
CA THR A 121 -4.66 2.71 -1.08
C THR A 121 -3.55 3.66 -0.63
N GLU A 122 -2.40 3.16 -0.18
CA GLU A 122 -1.25 4.01 0.19
C GLU A 122 -0.77 4.88 -0.98
N ASP A 123 -0.72 4.32 -2.19
CA ASP A 123 -0.34 5.04 -3.41
C ASP A 123 -1.33 6.14 -3.82
N ALA A 124 -2.56 6.12 -3.32
CA ALA A 124 -3.57 7.15 -3.61
C ALA A 124 -3.35 8.44 -2.80
N LEU A 125 -2.22 8.58 -2.12
CA LEU A 125 -1.80 9.71 -1.29
C LEU A 125 -2.09 11.12 -1.86
N PRO A 126 -1.90 11.41 -3.18
CA PRO A 126 -2.27 12.71 -3.73
C PRO A 126 -3.76 13.07 -3.53
N THR A 127 -4.64 12.07 -3.53
CA THR A 127 -6.06 12.23 -3.22
C THR A 127 -6.25 12.66 -1.77
N TYR A 128 -5.58 12.01 -0.83
CA TYR A 128 -5.73 12.29 0.60
C TYR A 128 -5.21 13.67 0.98
N GLN A 129 -4.03 14.05 0.49
CA GLN A 129 -3.50 15.39 0.69
C GLN A 129 -4.44 16.47 0.10
N THR A 130 -4.97 16.23 -1.10
CA THR A 130 -5.98 17.11 -1.71
C THR A 130 -7.22 17.23 -0.83
N MET A 131 -7.71 16.13 -0.27
CA MET A 131 -8.87 16.14 0.61
C MET A 131 -8.61 16.96 1.88
N ILE A 132 -7.45 16.80 2.53
CA ILE A 132 -7.07 17.65 3.69
C ILE A 132 -7.02 19.12 3.28
N ASN A 133 -6.49 19.43 2.09
CA ASN A 133 -6.43 20.80 1.55
C ASN A 133 -7.78 21.36 1.05
N THR A 134 -8.86 20.57 1.11
CA THR A 134 -10.23 21.09 0.93
C THR A 134 -10.93 21.42 2.26
N LEU A 135 -10.32 21.08 3.40
CA LEU A 135 -10.88 21.38 4.73
C LEU A 135 -10.74 22.86 5.07
N ASP A 136 -11.86 23.47 5.45
CA ASP A 136 -11.91 24.86 5.86
C ASP A 136 -11.07 25.11 7.13
N GLY A 137 -10.27 26.18 7.10
CA GLY A 137 -9.47 26.63 8.24
C GLY A 137 -8.12 25.95 8.44
N VAL A 138 -7.85 24.83 7.76
CA VAL A 138 -6.58 24.08 7.92
C VAL A 138 -5.81 23.86 6.61
N ARG A 139 -6.44 24.13 5.45
CA ARG A 139 -5.80 23.95 4.14
C ARG A 139 -4.52 24.77 3.96
N ASP A 140 -3.60 24.25 3.16
CA ASP A 140 -2.41 24.97 2.72
C ASP A 140 -2.74 25.90 1.54
N GLU A 141 -2.75 27.22 1.79
CA GLU A 141 -3.12 28.23 0.79
C GLU A 141 -2.05 28.45 -0.29
N THR A 142 -0.79 28.06 -0.05
CA THR A 142 0.33 28.39 -0.96
C THR A 142 1.14 27.17 -1.39
N GLY A 143 0.88 26.00 -0.78
CA GLY A 143 1.74 24.82 -0.89
C GLY A 143 3.01 24.91 -0.01
N ALA A 144 3.20 26.03 0.68
CA ALA A 144 4.32 26.27 1.60
C ALA A 144 3.91 27.18 2.77
N SER A 145 2.62 27.22 3.12
CA SER A 145 2.13 28.05 4.22
C SER A 145 2.86 27.70 5.52
N GLN A 146 3.07 28.73 6.34
CA GLN A 146 3.78 28.62 7.62
C GLN A 146 2.87 28.26 8.80
N SER A 147 1.55 28.16 8.59
CA SER A 147 0.62 27.69 9.61
C SER A 147 1.00 26.27 10.08
N ALA A 148 0.71 25.99 11.34
CA ALA A 148 0.93 24.68 11.93
C ALA A 148 0.18 23.59 11.16
N TRP A 149 -1.06 23.88 10.75
CA TRP A 149 -1.89 22.97 9.97
C TRP A 149 -1.28 22.60 8.61
N ALA A 150 -0.74 23.59 7.89
CA ALA A 150 -0.10 23.34 6.59
C ALA A 150 1.23 22.58 6.76
N LYS A 151 2.02 22.91 7.79
CA LYS A 151 3.24 22.17 8.14
C LYS A 151 2.92 20.71 8.47
N TRP A 152 1.88 20.46 9.27
CA TRP A 152 1.40 19.12 9.57
C TRP A 152 1.00 18.37 8.29
N THR A 153 0.14 18.95 7.45
CA THR A 153 -0.31 18.31 6.20
C THR A 153 0.87 17.87 5.33
N ARG A 154 1.88 18.73 5.15
CA ARG A 154 3.06 18.40 4.34
C ARG A 154 3.94 17.34 5.00
N ALA A 155 4.16 17.44 6.31
CA ALA A 155 4.99 16.47 7.04
C ALA A 155 4.32 15.08 7.12
N TRP A 156 3.02 15.03 7.45
CA TRP A 156 2.22 13.81 7.39
C TRP A 156 2.26 13.19 6.00
N THR A 157 2.06 13.99 4.94
CA THR A 157 2.16 13.48 3.56
C THR A 157 3.54 12.88 3.28
N ALA A 158 4.61 13.54 3.73
CA ALA A 158 5.97 13.02 3.58
C ALA A 158 6.19 11.71 4.37
N GLU A 159 5.58 11.59 5.55
CA GLU A 159 5.61 10.34 6.32
C GLU A 159 4.85 9.21 5.60
N GLU A 160 3.63 9.45 5.13
CA GLU A 160 2.79 8.46 4.43
C GLU A 160 3.38 8.00 3.09
N ASN A 161 4.08 8.88 2.36
CA ASN A 161 4.68 8.51 1.07
C ASN A 161 5.59 7.28 1.18
N ARG A 162 6.27 7.11 2.32
CA ARG A 162 7.17 5.98 2.57
C ARG A 162 6.42 4.64 2.66
N HIS A 163 5.14 4.64 3.04
CA HIS A 163 4.32 3.43 3.14
C HIS A 163 4.09 2.83 1.75
N GLY A 164 3.61 3.65 0.81
CA GLY A 164 3.42 3.27 -0.59
C GLY A 164 4.73 2.84 -1.26
N ASP A 165 5.81 3.61 -1.08
CA ASP A 165 7.14 3.28 -1.64
C ASP A 165 7.63 1.90 -1.20
N LEU A 166 7.59 1.62 0.11
CA LEU A 166 8.03 0.34 0.65
C LEU A 166 7.19 -0.83 0.10
N LEU A 167 5.86 -0.73 0.18
CA LEU A 167 4.96 -1.79 -0.25
C LEU A 167 5.05 -2.03 -1.76
N ARG A 168 5.12 -0.97 -2.56
CA ARG A 168 5.28 -1.06 -4.01
C ARG A 168 6.56 -1.80 -4.39
N THR A 169 7.70 -1.40 -3.83
CA THR A 169 8.97 -2.05 -4.16
C THR A 169 9.01 -3.49 -3.65
N TYR A 170 8.45 -3.77 -2.47
CA TYR A 170 8.33 -5.13 -1.95
C TYR A 170 7.51 -6.02 -2.89
N LEU A 171 6.33 -5.56 -3.33
CA LEU A 171 5.48 -6.30 -4.27
C LEU A 171 6.17 -6.49 -5.62
N TYR A 172 6.84 -5.47 -6.14
CA TYR A 172 7.63 -5.55 -7.37
C TYR A 172 8.71 -6.63 -7.28
N LEU A 173 9.53 -6.62 -6.22
CA LEU A 173 10.62 -7.59 -6.03
C LEU A 173 10.12 -9.01 -5.75
N SER A 174 8.97 -9.16 -5.09
CA SER A 174 8.37 -10.46 -4.81
C SER A 174 8.11 -11.28 -6.09
N GLY A 175 7.78 -10.62 -7.19
CA GLY A 175 7.33 -11.26 -8.44
C GLY A 175 6.11 -12.15 -8.29
N ARG A 176 5.29 -11.92 -7.25
CA ARG A 176 4.05 -12.67 -6.97
C ARG A 176 2.80 -12.00 -7.56
N VAL A 177 2.93 -10.79 -8.08
CA VAL A 177 1.80 -9.96 -8.55
C VAL A 177 2.05 -9.36 -9.93
N ASP A 178 0.98 -9.06 -10.65
CA ASP A 178 1.03 -8.35 -11.94
C ASP A 178 1.07 -6.84 -11.70
N MET A 179 2.28 -6.28 -11.67
CA MET A 179 2.49 -4.85 -11.41
C MET A 179 1.85 -3.94 -12.46
N LEU A 180 1.73 -4.37 -13.72
CA LEU A 180 1.06 -3.57 -14.76
C LEU A 180 -0.42 -3.37 -14.42
N MET A 181 -1.09 -4.42 -13.93
CA MET A 181 -2.48 -4.31 -13.51
C MET A 181 -2.62 -3.45 -12.25
N VAL A 182 -1.71 -3.60 -11.29
CA VAL A 182 -1.71 -2.78 -10.06
C VAL A 182 -1.52 -1.29 -10.37
N GLU A 183 -0.53 -0.94 -11.19
CA GLU A 183 -0.25 0.44 -11.61
C GLU A 183 -1.43 1.07 -12.36
N ARG A 184 -2.11 0.31 -13.22
CA ARG A 184 -3.35 0.76 -13.88
C ARG A 184 -4.47 1.00 -12.87
N THR A 185 -4.60 0.15 -11.86
CA THR A 185 -5.60 0.32 -10.81
C THR A 185 -5.33 1.57 -9.99
N VAL A 186 -4.07 1.84 -9.62
CA VAL A 186 -3.67 3.10 -8.97
C VAL A 186 -4.02 4.31 -9.83
N GLN A 187 -3.69 4.27 -11.13
CA GLN A 187 -4.03 5.35 -12.05
C GLN A 187 -5.54 5.58 -12.12
N HIS A 188 -6.34 4.52 -12.22
CA HIS A 188 -7.79 4.60 -12.19
C HIS A 188 -8.30 5.20 -10.87
N LEU A 189 -7.77 4.76 -9.73
CA LEU A 189 -8.19 5.22 -8.41
C LEU A 189 -7.91 6.73 -8.23
N ILE A 190 -6.68 7.17 -8.49
CA ILE A 190 -6.30 8.58 -8.39
C ILE A 190 -7.13 9.44 -9.36
N SER A 191 -7.31 8.98 -10.61
CA SER A 191 -8.11 9.73 -11.59
C SER A 191 -9.60 9.83 -11.23
N SER A 192 -10.12 8.84 -10.51
CA SER A 192 -11.51 8.82 -10.05
C SER A 192 -11.72 9.68 -8.80
N GLY A 193 -10.66 9.82 -7.98
CA GLY A 193 -10.71 10.49 -6.69
C GLY A 193 -11.60 9.75 -5.67
N MET A 194 -11.82 10.42 -4.53
CA MET A 194 -12.67 9.90 -3.46
C MET A 194 -13.55 11.03 -2.90
N VAL A 195 -14.80 10.71 -2.60
CA VAL A 195 -15.69 11.60 -1.83
C VAL A 195 -15.88 10.97 -0.45
N SER A 196 -15.17 11.48 0.55
CA SER A 196 -15.39 11.09 1.94
C SER A 196 -16.12 12.19 2.70
N ILE A 197 -17.19 11.81 3.40
CA ILE A 197 -17.84 12.65 4.42
C ILE A 197 -17.05 12.65 5.73
N ASN A 198 -16.13 11.69 5.94
CA ASN A 198 -15.38 11.52 7.19
C ASN A 198 -13.96 10.98 6.91
N LEU A 199 -13.04 11.84 6.44
CA LEU A 199 -11.63 11.50 6.24
C LEU A 199 -10.91 11.13 7.56
N PHE A 200 -11.42 11.63 8.70
CA PHE A 200 -10.83 11.43 10.03
C PHE A 200 -10.70 9.97 10.50
N ILE A 201 -11.52 9.05 9.98
CA ILE A 201 -11.46 7.63 10.40
C ILE A 201 -10.35 6.86 9.69
N LEU A 202 -9.99 7.25 8.47
CA LEU A 202 -8.96 6.56 7.68
C LEU A 202 -7.54 7.07 7.99
N VAL A 203 -7.40 8.36 8.36
CA VAL A 203 -6.10 9.05 8.43
C VAL A 203 -5.45 9.03 9.83
N LEU A 204 -6.19 8.65 10.88
CA LEU A 204 -5.68 8.71 12.27
C LEU A 204 -5.54 7.33 12.96
N ASN A 205 -5.59 6.22 12.21
CA ASN A 205 -5.50 4.86 12.78
C ASN A 205 -4.26 4.06 12.33
N PHE A 206 -3.13 4.73 12.09
CA PHE A 206 -1.82 4.09 11.95
C PHE A 206 -0.74 4.86 12.71
#